data_AF-F6HB02-F1
#
_entry.id   AF-F6HB02-F1
#
_cell.length_a   1.000
_cell.length_b   1.000
_cell.length_c   1.000
_cell.angle_alpha   90.00
_cell.angle_beta   90.00
_cell.angle_gamma   90.00
#
_symmetry.space_group_name_H-M   'P 1'
#
loop_
_entity.id
_entity.type
_entity.pdbx_description
1 polymer ?
#
loop_
_entity_poly.entity_id
_entity_poly.type
_entity_poly.pdbx_seq_one_letter_code
_entity_poly.pdbx_strand_id
1 'polypeptide(L)'
;MAEGLFSELKKEGLEPDTRVYTEMIGAYLQVGMTEKAMEMYGLMKASGCAPDKLTLTILIRNLENAGEEELAAGVKKECEEYVDYPKKFLEEIEKKYPKRRSVNLV
;
A
#
# COMPACT_ATOMS: atom_id res chain seq x y z
N MET A 1 5.49 17.38 3.32
CA MET A 1 4.22 17.89 3.88
C MET A 1 3.38 16.78 4.53
N ALA A 2 3.36 15.53 4.04
CA ALA A 2 2.62 14.44 4.67
C ALA A 2 3.24 13.91 6.00
N GLU A 3 4.57 13.70 6.06
CA GLU A 3 5.26 13.25 7.29
C GLU A 3 5.08 14.21 8.48
N GLY A 4 5.04 15.52 8.22
CA GLY A 4 4.86 16.54 9.26
C GLY A 4 3.48 16.48 9.90
N LEU A 5 2.43 16.42 9.08
CA LEU A 5 1.04 16.28 9.54
C LEU A 5 0.84 14.97 10.31
N PHE A 6 1.40 13.86 9.82
CA PHE A 6 1.35 12.58 10.52
C PHE A 6 2.00 12.65 11.92
N SER A 7 3.14 13.34 12.00
CA SER A 7 3.86 13.54 13.26
C SER A 7 3.11 14.45 14.23
N GLU A 8 2.45 15.50 13.73
CA GLU A 8 1.63 16.41 14.52
C GLU A 8 0.40 15.71 15.10
N LEU A 9 -0.33 14.94 14.29
CA LEU A 9 -1.48 14.14 14.75
C LEU A 9 -1.07 13.25 15.93
N LYS A 10 0.04 12.52 15.80
CA LYS A 10 0.55 11.68 16.89
C LYS A 10 0.97 12.46 18.13
N LYS A 11 1.60 13.64 17.96
CA LYS A 11 2.00 14.49 19.10
C LYS A 11 0.80 15.04 19.86
N GLU A 12 -0.30 15.29 19.16
CA GLU A 12 -1.57 15.74 19.76
C GLU A 12 -2.38 14.59 20.37
N GLY A 13 -1.88 13.35 20.30
CA GLY A 13 -2.59 12.16 20.78
C GLY A 13 -3.76 11.73 19.87
N LEU A 14 -3.80 12.24 18.64
CA LEU A 14 -4.76 11.84 17.62
C LEU A 14 -4.24 10.62 16.87
N GLU A 15 -5.00 9.53 16.90
CA GLU A 15 -4.73 8.30 16.15
C GLU A 15 -4.99 8.55 14.65
N PRO A 16 -3.98 8.40 13.77
CA PRO A 16 -4.19 8.48 12.33
C PRO A 16 -5.17 7.39 11.88
N ASP A 17 -6.12 7.76 11.02
CA ASP A 17 -7.08 6.81 10.46
C ASP A 17 -6.54 6.10 9.20
N THR A 18 -7.36 5.20 8.66
CA THR A 18 -7.05 4.44 7.45
C THR A 18 -6.65 5.35 6.29
N ARG A 19 -7.30 6.50 6.13
CA ARG A 19 -7.06 7.42 5.02
C ARG A 19 -5.68 8.05 5.14
N VAL A 20 -5.30 8.50 6.33
CA VAL A 20 -4.00 9.11 6.59
C VAL A 20 -2.86 8.11 6.34
N TYR A 21 -2.99 6.87 6.83
CA TYR A 21 -2.00 5.82 6.56
C TYR A 21 -1.90 5.52 5.05
N THR A 22 -3.03 5.40 4.37
CA THR A 22 -3.09 5.14 2.92
C THR A 22 -2.37 6.23 2.12
N GLU A 23 -2.55 7.50 2.50
CA GLU A 23 -1.88 8.63 1.86
C GLU A 23 -0.36 8.59 2.07
N MET A 24 0.09 8.29 3.28
CA MET A 24 1.52 8.16 3.59
C MET A 24 2.16 7.02 2.78
N ILE A 25 1.52 5.85 2.75
CA ILE A 25 1.98 4.69 1.97
C ILE A 25 2.09 5.05 0.49
N GLY A 26 1.03 5.64 -0.08
CA GLY A 26 1.01 6.06 -1.48
C GLY A 26 2.09 7.09 -1.80
N ALA A 27 2.30 8.07 -0.93
CA ALA A 27 3.32 9.11 -1.11
C ALA A 27 4.74 8.52 -1.13
N TYR A 28 5.05 7.59 -0.23
CA TYR A 28 6.37 6.92 -0.21
C TYR A 28 6.60 6.07 -1.46
N LEU A 29 5.60 5.31 -1.91
CA LEU A 29 5.69 4.49 -3.12
C LEU A 29 5.91 5.35 -4.37
N GLN A 30 5.27 6.52 -4.46
CA GLN A 30 5.44 7.44 -5.59
C GLN A 30 6.86 7.97 -5.74
N VAL A 31 7.62 8.07 -4.64
CA VAL A 31 9.03 8.52 -4.66
C VAL A 31 10.02 7.36 -4.55
N GLY A 32 9.56 6.11 -4.69
CA GLY A 32 10.42 4.91 -4.66
C GLY A 32 10.93 4.51 -3.28
N MET A 33 10.36 5.07 -2.21
CA MET A 33 10.74 4.74 -0.83
C MET A 33 9.93 3.54 -0.31
N THR A 34 10.07 2.38 -0.97
CA THR A 34 9.29 1.17 -0.68
C THR A 34 9.40 0.73 0.78
N GLU A 35 10.60 0.77 1.36
CA GLU A 35 10.84 0.38 2.76
C GLU A 35 9.97 1.20 3.73
N LYS A 36 9.99 2.53 3.61
CA LYS A 36 9.15 3.42 4.40
C LYS A 36 7.66 3.17 4.18
N ALA A 37 7.23 2.84 2.96
CA ALA A 37 5.84 2.50 2.70
C ALA A 37 5.42 1.24 3.47
N MET A 38 6.29 0.22 3.50
CA MET A 38 6.04 -1.01 4.25
C MET A 38 6.12 -0.82 5.76
N GLU A 39 6.98 0.08 6.26
CA GLU A 39 6.98 0.50 7.66
C GLU A 39 5.64 1.14 8.06
N MET A 40 5.10 2.05 7.23
CA MET A 40 3.80 2.67 7.48
C MET A 40 2.67 1.64 7.46
N TYR A 41 2.71 0.69 6.53
CA TYR A 41 1.75 -0.41 6.49
C TYR A 41 1.85 -1.30 7.74
N GLY A 42 3.06 -1.61 8.22
CA GLY A 42 3.27 -2.32 9.48
C GLY A 42 2.73 -1.54 10.68
N LEU A 43 3.00 -0.23 10.74
CA LEU A 43 2.55 0.65 11.81
C LEU A 43 1.02 0.76 11.86
N MET A 44 0.37 0.88 10.70
CA MET A 44 -1.08 0.86 10.55
C MET A 44 -1.69 -0.38 11.20
N LYS A 45 -1.17 -1.57 10.86
CA LYS A 45 -1.60 -2.84 11.45
C LYS A 45 -1.35 -2.89 12.96
N ALA A 46 -0.16 -2.46 13.40
CA ALA A 46 0.22 -2.46 14.81
C ALA A 46 -0.62 -1.50 15.67
N SER A 47 -1.15 -0.41 15.10
CA SER A 47 -2.08 0.50 15.77
C SER A 47 -3.54 0.01 15.76
N GLY A 48 -3.80 -1.21 15.26
CA GLY A 48 -5.16 -1.74 15.13
C GLY A 48 -5.98 -1.10 14.00
N CYS A 49 -5.35 -0.29 13.15
CA CYS A 49 -5.99 0.28 11.98
C CYS A 49 -5.95 -0.73 10.83
N ALA A 50 -7.10 -1.26 10.43
CA ALA A 50 -7.15 -2.27 9.38
C ALA A 50 -6.96 -1.64 7.99
N PRO A 51 -6.09 -2.22 7.13
CA PRO A 51 -5.99 -1.80 5.74
C PRO A 51 -7.28 -2.09 4.99
N ASP A 52 -7.69 -1.15 4.15
CA ASP A 52 -8.87 -1.30 3.30
C ASP A 52 -8.49 -1.72 1.87
N LYS A 53 -9.51 -1.94 1.04
CA LYS A 53 -9.32 -2.32 -0.37
C LYS A 53 -8.47 -1.31 -1.15
N LEU A 54 -8.55 -0.02 -0.81
CA LEU A 54 -7.76 1.02 -1.46
C LEU A 54 -6.28 0.89 -1.08
N THR A 55 -5.99 0.75 0.21
CA THR A 55 -4.64 0.54 0.77
C THR A 55 -3.96 -0.64 0.09
N LEU A 56 -4.64 -1.79 0.06
CA LEU A 56 -4.14 -3.02 -0.53
C LEU A 56 -3.93 -2.90 -2.04
N THR A 57 -4.86 -2.24 -2.75
CA THR A 57 -4.71 -1.98 -4.19
C THR A 57 -3.49 -1.11 -4.49
N ILE A 58 -3.24 -0.08 -3.68
CA ILE A 58 -2.08 0.82 -3.83
C ILE A 58 -0.79 0.05 -3.61
N LEU A 59 -0.69 -0.73 -2.53
CA LEU A 59 0.50 -1.53 -2.22
C LEU A 59 0.80 -2.53 -3.34
N ILE A 60 -0.14 -3.41 -3.65
CA ILE A 60 0.06 -4.50 -4.64
C ILE A 60 0.54 -3.93 -5.97
N ARG A 61 -0.14 -2.90 -6.49
CA ARG A 61 0.20 -2.35 -7.82
C ARG A 61 1.54 -1.65 -7.85
N ASN A 62 1.86 -0.84 -6.84
CA ASN A 62 3.12 -0.10 -6.87
C ASN A 62 4.30 -1.02 -6.60
N LEU A 63 4.16 -2.03 -5.74
CA LEU A 63 5.18 -3.05 -5.52
C LEU A 63 5.44 -3.86 -6.79
N GLU A 64 4.39 -4.32 -7.49
CA GLU A 64 4.53 -4.99 -8.79
C GLU A 64 5.23 -4.11 -9.84
N ASN A 65 4.87 -2.81 -9.90
CA ASN A 65 5.50 -1.87 -10.82
C ASN A 65 6.97 -1.59 -10.47
N ALA A 66 7.33 -1.67 -9.19
CA ALA A 66 8.71 -1.51 -8.71
C ALA A 66 9.56 -2.79 -8.84
N GLY A 67 8.95 -3.93 -9.20
CA GLY A 67 9.64 -5.23 -9.26
C GLY A 67 9.80 -5.90 -7.88
N GLU A 68 9.10 -5.41 -6.86
CA GLU A 68 9.13 -5.90 -5.49
C GLU A 68 8.18 -7.11 -5.33
N GLU A 69 8.46 -8.18 -6.08
CA GLU A 69 7.55 -9.31 -6.26
C GLU A 69 7.23 -10.04 -4.95
N GLU A 70 8.22 -10.20 -4.06
CA GLU A 70 8.05 -10.86 -2.77
C GLU A 70 7.14 -10.06 -1.83
N LEU A 71 7.34 -8.74 -1.75
CA LEU A 71 6.49 -7.85 -0.97
C LEU A 71 5.06 -7.83 -1.53
N ALA A 72 4.91 -7.75 -2.84
CA ALA A 72 3.60 -7.82 -3.49
C ALA A 72 2.88 -9.14 -3.17
N ALA A 73 3.59 -10.28 -3.26
CA ALA A 73 3.03 -11.59 -2.90
C ALA A 73 2.63 -11.67 -1.43
N GLY A 74 3.42 -11.09 -0.52
CA GLY A 74 3.09 -10.96 0.90
C GLY A 74 1.77 -10.22 1.12
N VAL A 75 1.63 -9.02 0.52
CA VAL A 75 0.40 -8.22 0.64
C VAL A 75 -0.81 -8.93 0.01
N LYS A 76 -0.63 -9.60 -1.14
CA LYS A 76 -1.70 -10.41 -1.76
C LYS A 76 -2.17 -11.54 -0.84
N LYS A 77 -1.26 -12.20 -0.12
CA LYS A 77 -1.62 -13.24 0.84
C LYS A 77 -2.33 -12.65 2.05
N GLU A 78 -1.80 -11.58 2.63
CA GLU A 78 -2.40 -10.90 3.79
C GLU A 78 -3.80 -10.34 3.50
N CYS A 79 -4.12 -10.00 2.24
CA CYS A 79 -5.42 -9.44 1.90
C CYS A 79 -6.59 -10.34 2.29
N GLU A 80 -6.38 -11.66 2.38
CA GLU A 80 -7.38 -12.66 2.79
C GLU A 80 -7.94 -12.39 4.19
N GLU A 81 -7.19 -11.70 5.06
CA GLU A 81 -7.63 -11.31 6.40
C GLU A 81 -8.59 -10.10 6.40
N TYR A 82 -8.59 -9.31 5.33
CA TYR A 82 -9.24 -8.00 5.28
C TYR A 82 -10.39 -7.91 4.27
N VAL A 83 -10.50 -8.87 3.34
CA VAL A 83 -11.49 -8.83 2.26
C VAL A 83 -12.30 -10.13 2.16
N ASP A 84 -13.62 -10.03 2.00
CA ASP A 84 -14.53 -11.19 1.94
C ASP A 84 -14.29 -12.13 0.74
N TYR A 85 -13.82 -11.57 -0.38
CA TYR A 85 -13.66 -12.27 -1.66
C TYR A 85 -12.26 -12.03 -2.26
N PRO A 86 -11.19 -12.56 -1.65
CA PRO A 86 -9.81 -12.22 -2.00
C PRO A 86 -9.47 -12.57 -3.46
N LYS A 87 -9.92 -13.74 -3.94
CA LYS A 87 -9.71 -14.14 -5.35
C LYS A 87 -10.31 -13.14 -6.34
N LYS A 88 -11.58 -12.75 -6.14
CA LYS A 88 -12.27 -11.78 -7.01
C LYS A 88 -11.59 -10.41 -6.93
N PHE A 89 -11.19 -9.98 -5.73
CA PHE A 89 -10.47 -8.73 -5.52
C PHE A 89 -9.14 -8.70 -6.27
N LEU A 90 -8.33 -9.76 -6.16
CA LEU A 90 -7.04 -9.87 -6.85
C LEU A 90 -7.21 -9.89 -8.38
N GLU A 91 -8.21 -10.62 -8.90
CA GLU A 91 -8.53 -10.58 -10.33
C GLU A 91 -8.90 -9.17 -10.82
N GLU A 92 -9.62 -8.38 -10.01
CA GLU A 92 -9.97 -6.99 -10.35
C GLU A 92 -8.74 -6.06 -10.36
N ILE A 93 -7.74 -6.33 -9.52
CA ILE A 93 -6.47 -5.59 -9.52
C ILE A 93 -5.73 -5.84 -10.84
N GLU A 94 -5.60 -7.11 -11.23
CA GLU A 94 -4.87 -7.56 -12.43
C GLU A 94 -5.53 -7.10 -13.73
N LYS A 95 -6.87 -7.19 -13.84
CA LYS A 95 -7.62 -6.81 -15.04
C LYS A 95 -7.52 -5.33 -15.40
N LYS A 96 -7.32 -4.45 -14.39
CA LYS A 96 -7.36 -3.00 -14.58
C LYS A 96 -6.07 -2.40 -15.16
N TYR A 97 -4.96 -3.16 -15.27
CA TYR A 97 -3.71 -2.69 -15.89
C TYR A 97 -3.01 -3.82 -16.66
N PRO A 98 -3.09 -3.90 -18.00
CA PRO A 98 -2.18 -4.75 -18.76
C PRO A 98 -0.74 -4.28 -18.51
N LYS A 99 0.17 -5.21 -18.16
CA LYS A 99 1.61 -4.96 -17.96
C LYS A 99 2.11 -3.98 -19.02
N ARG A 100 2.54 -2.77 -18.62
CA ARG A 100 3.28 -1.89 -19.54
C ARG A 100 4.51 -2.68 -19.96
N ARG A 101 4.57 -3.11 -21.22
CA ARG A 101 5.81 -3.59 -21.83
C ARG A 101 6.85 -2.51 -21.56
N SER A 102 7.90 -2.87 -20.84
CA SER A 102 9.16 -2.15 -20.86
C SER A 102 9.57 -2.00 -22.32
N VAL A 103 9.37 -0.81 -22.89
CA VAL A 103 9.94 -0.48 -24.18
C VAL A 103 11.43 -0.32 -23.91
N ASN A 104 12.20 -1.35 -24.21
CA ASN A 104 13.64 -1.21 -24.36
C ASN A 104 13.84 -0.22 -25.51
N LEU A 105 14.17 1.03 -25.16
CA LEU A 105 14.68 1.99 -26.12
C LEU A 105 16.14 1.61 -26.38
N VAL A 106 16.35 1.07 -27.59
CA VAL A 106 17.64 0.85 -28.24
C VAL A 106 18.32 2.20 -28.48
#